data_AF-A0A7C5M3X2-F1
#
_entry.id   AF-A0A7C5M3X2-F1
#
_cell.length_a   1.000
_cell.length_b   1.000
_cell.length_c   1.000
_cell.angle_alpha   90.00
_cell.angle_beta   90.00
_cell.angle_gamma   90.00
#
_symmetry.space_group_name_H-M   'P 1'
#
loop_
_entity.id
_entity.type
_entity.pdbx_description
1 polymer ?
#
loop_
_entity_poly.entity_id
_entity_poly.type
_entity_poly.pdbx_seq_one_letter_code
_entity_poly.pdbx_strand_id
1 'polypeptide(L)'
;MKHGWLILAAAGLLVARTLGAQPVPPPPPAPPAPPVVLAQMEVFSGGGYLGVGVGEINAERMKALKLKEERGAEITRVEPDSPAAKAGLKAGDVVLEYNGQRVESAQQFSRMVRETPEGRQVRLLISRDGNTQTVTATLGARKMMGMSRADQERLQEQMKKLQERLGDLRVQIPDVPQVFTAIRSGGLGIEAESLNDQLAQYFGVKEGVLVRRVLKDTPAEKAGLKAGDVIVKVDGTPVNEPQDITRQLRNLREKRTFPLTVVRDRKEMTVQVTIEPARRPSAGRSAGPRLVAGEERL
;
A
#
# COMPACT_ATOMS: atom_id res chain seq x y z
N MET A 1 -6.28 49.38 85.29
CA MET A 1 -6.93 49.57 83.97
C MET A 1 -5.90 49.35 82.87
N LYS A 2 -6.32 48.71 81.76
CA LYS A 2 -5.69 48.63 80.42
C LYS A 2 -4.75 47.42 80.13
N HIS A 3 -4.94 46.86 78.94
CA HIS A 3 -4.53 45.55 78.41
C HIS A 3 -3.16 45.48 77.73
N GLY A 4 -2.70 44.25 77.45
CA GLY A 4 -1.75 43.85 76.39
C GLY A 4 -0.49 43.13 76.93
N TRP A 5 0.15 42.14 76.29
CA TRP A 5 -0.14 41.16 75.22
C TRP A 5 1.12 40.24 75.17
N LEU A 6 0.97 38.92 74.97
CA LEU A 6 1.98 37.89 74.52
C LEU A 6 3.31 37.77 75.33
N ILE A 7 4.05 36.66 75.41
CA ILE A 7 4.48 35.67 74.41
C ILE A 7 4.74 34.32 75.11
N LEU A 8 4.26 33.22 74.54
CA LEU A 8 4.62 31.84 74.85
C LEU A 8 5.96 31.50 74.17
N ALA A 9 7.00 31.19 74.95
CA ALA A 9 8.26 30.66 74.44
C ALA A 9 8.24 29.13 74.52
N ALA A 10 8.08 28.46 73.38
CA ALA A 10 8.25 27.01 73.26
C ALA A 10 9.66 26.70 72.75
N ALA A 11 10.43 25.96 73.56
CA ALA A 11 11.74 25.44 73.20
C ALA A 11 11.60 24.34 72.13
N GLY A 12 12.11 24.62 70.93
CA GLY A 12 12.20 23.65 69.83
C GLY A 12 13.58 22.97 69.82
N LEU A 13 13.60 21.68 70.12
CA LEU A 13 14.77 20.81 69.97
C LEU A 13 14.99 20.54 68.47
N LEU A 14 16.18 20.89 67.96
CA LEU A 14 16.53 20.76 66.55
C LEU A 14 16.99 19.32 66.25
N VAL A 15 16.09 18.48 65.75
CA VAL A 15 16.45 17.16 65.19
C VAL A 15 16.81 17.37 63.73
N ALA A 16 18.11 17.28 63.43
CA ALA A 16 18.61 17.23 62.06
C ALA A 16 18.13 15.94 61.38
N ARG A 17 17.03 16.03 60.62
CA ARG A 17 16.62 14.97 59.70
C ARG A 17 17.58 14.98 58.52
N THR A 18 18.42 13.96 58.44
CA THR A 18 19.08 13.59 57.19
C THR A 18 18.00 13.30 56.15
N LEU A 19 17.91 14.17 55.15
CA LEU A 19 17.09 13.92 53.96
C LEU A 19 17.74 12.76 53.21
N GLY A 20 17.37 11.53 53.57
CA GLY A 20 17.60 10.38 52.72
C GLY A 20 16.90 10.67 51.40
N ALA A 21 17.69 10.77 50.32
CA ALA A 21 17.17 10.92 48.97
C ALA A 21 16.21 9.76 48.71
N GLN A 22 14.91 10.06 48.64
CA GLN A 22 13.94 9.07 48.20
C GLN A 22 14.29 8.71 46.75
N PRO A 23 14.36 7.42 46.38
CA PRO A 23 14.57 7.03 45.00
C PRO A 23 13.47 7.68 44.16
N VAL A 24 13.87 8.47 43.17
CA VAL A 24 12.94 9.11 42.25
C VAL A 24 12.14 7.99 41.58
N PRO A 25 10.80 8.00 41.66
CA PRO A 25 10.01 7.01 40.94
C PRO A 25 10.35 7.10 39.46
N PRO A 26 10.44 5.96 38.74
CA PRO A 26 10.70 5.99 37.32
C PRO A 26 9.64 6.88 36.65
N PRO A 27 10.02 7.67 35.63
CA PRO A 27 9.05 8.49 34.92
C PRO A 27 7.92 7.58 34.42
N PRO A 28 6.65 8.06 34.44
CA PRO A 28 5.56 7.30 33.86
C PRO A 28 5.92 6.93 32.42
N PRO A 29 5.50 5.74 31.95
CA PRO A 29 5.74 5.35 30.57
C PRO A 29 5.25 6.47 29.67
N ALA A 30 6.08 6.85 28.70
CA ALA A 30 5.70 7.87 27.73
C ALA A 30 4.31 7.53 27.18
N PRO A 31 3.40 8.52 27.03
CA PRO A 31 2.11 8.25 26.41
C PRO A 31 2.38 7.56 25.06
N PRO A 32 1.57 6.56 24.68
CA PRO A 32 1.73 5.91 23.39
C PRO A 32 1.79 7.03 22.35
N ALA A 33 2.80 6.98 21.47
CA ALA A 33 2.91 7.94 20.39
C ALA A 33 1.51 8.09 19.77
N PRO A 34 1.03 9.33 19.50
CA PRO A 34 -0.23 9.48 18.79
C PRO A 34 -0.16 8.53 17.60
N PRO A 35 -1.22 7.73 17.32
CA PRO A 35 -1.18 6.81 16.20
C PRO A 35 -0.64 7.62 15.05
N VAL A 36 0.47 7.17 14.45
CA VAL A 36 1.01 7.79 13.25
C VAL A 36 -0.21 7.87 12.38
N VAL A 37 -0.74 9.08 12.22
CA VAL A 37 -1.92 9.28 11.41
C VAL A 37 -1.32 8.99 10.05
N LEU A 38 -1.49 7.75 9.61
CA LEU A 38 -1.41 7.29 8.24
C LEU A 38 -2.56 8.01 7.54
N ALA A 39 -2.48 9.34 7.55
CA ALA A 39 -3.22 10.22 6.70
C ALA A 39 -2.71 9.84 5.31
N GLN A 40 -3.47 8.94 4.71
CA GLN A 40 -3.49 8.70 3.29
C GLN A 40 -2.21 8.04 2.77
N MET A 41 -1.92 6.84 3.27
CA MET A 41 -1.17 5.88 2.47
C MET A 41 -2.11 5.28 1.42
N GLU A 42 -2.44 6.15 0.47
CA GLU A 42 -3.02 5.88 -0.83
C GLU A 42 -2.38 4.63 -1.45
N VAL A 43 -3.10 3.51 -1.39
CA VAL A 43 -2.84 2.29 -2.15
C VAL A 43 -3.13 2.60 -3.63
N PHE A 44 -2.27 3.38 -4.27
CA PHE A 44 -2.25 3.62 -5.71
C PHE A 44 -1.09 2.84 -6.32
N SER A 45 -1.31 1.56 -6.62
CA SER A 45 -0.47 0.78 -7.52
C SER A 45 -0.88 0.97 -9.00
N GLY A 46 -1.37 2.17 -9.37
CA GLY A 46 -1.81 2.48 -10.74
C GLY A 46 -1.50 3.91 -11.21
N GLY A 47 -0.64 4.63 -10.51
CA GLY A 47 -0.32 6.02 -10.82
C GLY A 47 1.08 6.22 -11.38
N GLY A 48 1.23 7.24 -12.22
CA GLY A 48 2.51 7.63 -12.79
C GLY A 48 3.51 8.02 -11.72
N TYR A 49 4.78 7.72 -11.97
CA TYR A 49 5.88 8.04 -11.09
C TYR A 49 6.91 8.87 -11.84
N LEU A 50 7.29 10.00 -11.23
CA LEU A 50 8.27 10.93 -11.79
C LEU A 50 9.63 10.83 -11.06
N GLY A 51 9.64 10.41 -9.79
CA GLY A 51 10.85 10.29 -8.96
C GLY A 51 11.42 11.62 -8.49
N VAL A 52 10.56 12.49 -7.97
CA VAL A 52 10.93 13.79 -7.38
C VAL A 52 10.38 13.92 -5.96
N GLY A 53 11.18 14.51 -5.08
CA GLY A 53 10.69 15.14 -3.86
C GLY A 53 10.21 16.54 -4.19
N VAL A 54 9.05 16.94 -3.67
CA VAL A 54 8.49 18.27 -3.88
C VAL A 54 8.23 19.00 -2.58
N GLY A 55 8.34 20.33 -2.62
CA GLY A 55 8.09 21.25 -1.51
C GLY A 55 7.15 22.38 -1.91
N GLU A 56 6.45 22.92 -0.92
CA GLU A 56 5.56 24.07 -1.10
C GLU A 56 6.37 25.37 -1.28
N ILE A 57 5.82 26.30 -2.06
CA ILE A 57 6.38 27.64 -2.23
C ILE A 57 5.74 28.57 -1.20
N ASN A 58 6.55 29.08 -0.27
CA ASN A 58 6.17 30.19 0.60
C ASN A 58 6.85 31.50 0.15
N ALA A 59 6.53 32.62 0.81
CA ALA A 59 7.09 33.94 0.50
C ALA A 59 8.63 33.99 0.52
N GLU A 60 9.27 33.24 1.41
CA GLU A 60 10.73 33.17 1.51
C GLU A 60 11.33 32.42 0.31
N ARG A 61 10.77 31.25 -0.02
CA ARG A 61 11.19 30.44 -1.17
C ARG A 61 10.96 31.17 -2.49
N MET A 62 9.82 31.87 -2.64
CA MET A 62 9.50 32.65 -3.83
C MET A 62 10.62 33.66 -4.15
N LYS A 63 11.10 34.41 -3.16
CA LYS A 63 12.21 35.35 -3.33
C LYS A 63 13.52 34.64 -3.65
N ALA A 64 13.85 33.58 -2.91
CA ALA A 64 15.09 32.82 -3.11
C ALA A 64 15.19 32.20 -4.52
N LEU A 65 14.06 31.72 -5.04
CA LEU A 65 13.94 31.07 -6.35
C LEU A 65 13.60 32.07 -7.48
N LYS A 66 13.53 33.37 -7.17
CA LYS A 66 13.21 34.47 -8.10
C LYS A 66 11.91 34.24 -8.87
N LEU A 67 10.90 33.70 -8.20
CA LEU A 67 9.58 33.48 -8.78
C LEU A 67 8.76 34.77 -8.78
N LYS A 68 7.82 34.87 -9.72
CA LYS A 68 6.89 36.01 -9.82
C LYS A 68 5.69 35.88 -8.87
N GLU A 69 5.35 34.65 -8.50
CA GLU A 69 4.12 34.29 -7.79
C GLU A 69 4.42 33.21 -6.73
N GLU A 70 3.67 33.19 -5.64
CA GLU A 70 3.77 32.20 -4.55
C GLU A 70 3.02 30.90 -4.90
N ARG A 71 3.37 30.29 -6.02
CA ARG A 71 2.71 29.08 -6.49
C ARG A 71 3.65 28.15 -7.23
N GLY A 72 3.17 26.93 -7.41
CA GLY A 72 3.91 25.86 -8.07
C GLY A 72 4.39 24.80 -7.08
N ALA A 73 5.21 23.89 -7.60
CA ALA A 73 5.83 22.84 -6.80
C ALA A 73 7.35 22.91 -6.96
N GLU A 74 8.06 23.23 -5.90
CA GLU A 74 9.53 23.17 -5.92
C GLU A 74 9.99 21.72 -5.92
N ILE A 75 10.91 21.37 -6.81
CA ILE A 75 11.63 20.11 -6.77
C ILE A 75 12.74 20.23 -5.74
N THR A 76 12.57 19.59 -4.58
CA THR A 76 13.56 19.60 -3.50
C THR A 76 14.64 18.53 -3.71
N ARG A 77 14.30 17.45 -4.41
CA ARG A 77 15.21 16.34 -4.73
C ARG A 77 14.77 15.64 -6.00
N VAL A 78 15.74 15.16 -6.77
CA VAL A 78 15.51 14.26 -7.90
C VAL A 78 16.13 12.91 -7.58
N GLU A 79 15.37 11.83 -7.73
CA GLU A 79 15.87 10.48 -7.48
C GLU A 79 16.81 10.03 -8.62
N PRO A 80 17.93 9.37 -8.31
CA PRO A 80 18.80 8.79 -9.33
C PRO A 80 18.04 7.81 -10.22
N ASP A 81 18.38 7.78 -11.51
CA ASP A 81 17.78 6.91 -12.55
C ASP A 81 16.26 7.05 -12.75
N SER A 82 15.64 8.05 -12.12
CA SER A 82 14.22 8.33 -12.24
C SER A 82 13.82 8.94 -13.59
N PRO A 83 12.53 8.89 -13.95
CA PRO A 83 11.98 9.67 -15.06
C PRO A 83 12.33 11.16 -15.05
N ALA A 84 12.32 11.80 -13.88
CA ALA A 84 12.72 13.19 -13.72
C ALA A 84 14.19 13.43 -14.05
N ALA A 85 15.07 12.57 -13.54
CA ALA A 85 16.50 12.64 -13.83
C ALA A 85 16.76 12.52 -15.34
N LYS A 86 16.09 11.56 -15.99
CA LYS A 86 16.17 11.36 -17.45
C LYS A 86 15.62 12.53 -18.25
N ALA A 87 14.61 13.22 -17.73
CA ALA A 87 14.04 14.42 -18.31
C ALA A 87 14.90 15.68 -18.08
N GLY A 88 15.96 15.60 -17.28
CA GLY A 88 16.84 16.73 -16.98
C GLY A 88 16.28 17.71 -15.95
N LEU A 89 15.28 17.29 -15.16
CA LEU A 89 14.83 18.03 -13.97
C LEU A 89 15.93 18.03 -12.91
N LYS A 90 16.00 19.11 -12.14
CA LYS A 90 17.01 19.35 -11.11
C LYS A 90 16.35 19.84 -9.84
N ALA A 91 17.05 19.66 -8.72
CA ALA A 91 16.66 20.30 -7.47
C ALA A 91 16.74 21.84 -7.63
N GLY A 92 15.76 22.55 -7.08
CA GLY A 92 15.59 24.00 -7.25
C GLY A 92 14.73 24.39 -8.45
N ASP A 93 14.36 23.45 -9.33
CA ASP A 93 13.35 23.71 -10.36
C ASP A 93 11.98 23.89 -9.71
N VAL A 94 11.15 24.80 -10.22
CA VAL A 94 9.78 25.00 -9.74
C VAL A 94 8.81 24.70 -10.86
N VAL A 95 7.95 23.70 -10.68
CA VAL A 95 6.92 23.35 -11.65
C VAL A 95 5.77 24.36 -11.56
N LEU A 96 5.54 25.09 -12.64
CA LEU A 96 4.47 26.09 -12.77
C LEU A 96 3.25 25.55 -13.51
N GLU A 97 3.45 24.66 -14.49
CA GLU A 97 2.37 24.00 -15.22
C GLU A 97 2.65 22.52 -15.48
N TYR A 98 1.58 21.74 -15.53
CA TYR A 98 1.55 20.31 -15.82
C TYR A 98 0.55 20.06 -16.96
N ASN A 99 1.02 19.65 -18.14
CA ASN A 99 0.21 19.47 -19.35
C ASN A 99 -0.67 20.70 -19.69
N GLY A 100 -0.13 21.92 -19.48
CA GLY A 100 -0.84 23.18 -19.70
C GLY A 100 -1.84 23.55 -18.59
N GLN A 101 -1.99 22.72 -17.56
CA GLN A 101 -2.73 23.05 -16.35
C GLN A 101 -1.80 23.72 -15.35
N ARG A 102 -2.25 24.83 -14.76
CA ARG A 102 -1.49 25.53 -13.73
C ARG A 102 -1.36 24.68 -12.47
N VAL A 103 -0.17 24.71 -11.88
CA VAL A 103 0.16 24.08 -10.61
C VAL A 103 0.17 25.16 -9.54
N GLU A 104 -0.75 25.05 -8.58
CA GLU A 104 -0.92 25.98 -7.48
C GLU A 104 -0.18 25.52 -6.21
N SER A 105 0.02 24.21 -6.02
CA SER A 105 0.71 23.66 -4.84
C SER A 105 1.47 22.36 -5.10
N ALA A 106 2.40 22.03 -4.20
CA ALA A 106 3.15 20.78 -4.26
C ALA A 106 2.24 19.55 -4.10
N GLN A 107 1.19 19.67 -3.28
CA GLN A 107 0.16 18.65 -3.17
C GLN A 107 -0.61 18.44 -4.47
N GLN A 108 -1.01 19.52 -5.15
CA GLN A 108 -1.73 19.43 -6.43
C GLN A 108 -0.86 18.76 -7.49
N PHE A 109 0.40 19.17 -7.60
CA PHE A 109 1.36 18.54 -8.52
C PHE A 109 1.52 17.04 -8.24
N SER A 110 1.68 16.67 -6.97
CA SER A 110 1.81 15.27 -6.57
C SER A 110 0.59 14.43 -6.97
N ARG A 111 -0.62 14.99 -6.85
CA ARG A 111 -1.85 14.34 -7.32
C ARG A 111 -1.88 14.20 -8.85
N MET A 112 -1.61 15.27 -9.59
CA MET A 112 -1.57 15.24 -11.07
C MET A 112 -0.62 14.17 -11.62
N VAL A 113 0.55 14.00 -10.99
CA VAL A 113 1.51 12.94 -11.34
C VAL A 113 0.93 11.55 -11.06
N ARG A 114 0.30 11.35 -9.90
CA ARG A 114 -0.33 10.06 -9.52
C ARG A 114 -1.53 9.71 -10.39
N GLU A 115 -2.31 10.69 -10.81
CA GLU A 115 -3.50 10.48 -11.65
C GLU A 115 -3.15 10.22 -13.11
N THR A 116 -1.95 10.59 -13.54
CA THR A 116 -1.49 10.33 -14.91
C THR A 116 -0.95 8.91 -15.01
N PRO A 117 -1.43 8.07 -15.94
CA PRO A 117 -0.92 6.72 -16.14
C PRO A 117 0.59 6.67 -16.44
N GLU A 118 1.23 5.61 -15.99
CA GLU A 118 2.61 5.29 -16.38
C GLU A 118 2.77 5.14 -17.90
N GLY A 119 3.98 5.41 -18.41
CA GLY A 119 4.30 5.41 -19.83
C GLY A 119 3.85 6.66 -20.59
N ARG A 120 2.98 7.50 -20.02
CA ARG A 120 2.61 8.77 -20.66
C ARG A 120 3.73 9.80 -20.61
N GLN A 121 3.90 10.53 -21.72
CA GLN A 121 4.67 11.76 -21.75
C GLN A 121 3.85 12.92 -21.18
N VAL A 122 4.51 13.73 -20.35
CA VAL A 122 3.93 14.92 -19.74
C VAL A 122 4.83 16.12 -19.98
N ARG A 123 4.21 17.25 -20.30
CA ARG A 123 4.88 18.52 -20.52
C ARG A 123 4.83 19.34 -19.24
N LEU A 124 5.99 19.71 -18.72
CA LEU A 124 6.15 20.53 -17.53
C LEU A 124 6.67 21.90 -17.94
N LEU A 125 5.98 22.96 -17.54
CA LEU A 125 6.57 24.30 -17.54
C LEU A 125 7.23 24.48 -16.19
N ILE A 126 8.56 24.64 -16.18
CA ILE A 126 9.34 24.87 -14.98
C ILE A 126 9.92 26.27 -14.96
N SER A 127 10.22 26.79 -13.78
CA SER A 127 11.12 27.92 -13.56
C SER A 127 12.43 27.40 -13.01
N ARG A 128 13.55 27.76 -13.65
CA ARG A 128 14.91 27.48 -13.20
C ARG A 128 15.66 28.80 -13.10
N ASP A 129 16.08 29.16 -11.90
CA ASP A 129 16.75 30.45 -11.60
C ASP A 129 15.95 31.69 -12.07
N GLY A 130 14.61 31.59 -12.05
CA GLY A 130 13.68 32.63 -12.50
C GLY A 130 13.35 32.60 -13.99
N ASN A 131 13.98 31.73 -14.79
CA ASN A 131 13.71 31.59 -16.21
C ASN A 131 12.76 30.41 -16.48
N THR A 132 11.74 30.62 -17.30
CA THR A 132 10.80 29.56 -17.66
C THR A 132 11.38 28.65 -18.75
N GLN A 133 11.23 27.33 -18.56
CA GLN A 133 11.68 26.30 -19.49
C GLN A 133 10.62 25.21 -19.59
N THR A 134 10.44 24.64 -20.78
CA THR A 134 9.54 23.50 -20.98
C THR A 134 10.35 22.21 -20.98
N VAL A 135 10.00 21.28 -20.09
CA VAL A 135 10.64 19.96 -19.98
C VAL A 135 9.58 18.90 -20.24
N THR A 136 9.92 17.91 -21.07
CA THR A 136 9.03 16.75 -21.29
C THR A 136 9.59 15.54 -20.54
N ALA A 137 8.75 14.90 -19.73
CA ALA A 137 9.11 13.73 -18.96
C ALA A 137 8.17 12.56 -19.30
N THR A 138 8.69 11.33 -19.33
CA THR A 138 7.86 10.12 -19.51
C THR A 138 7.66 9.47 -18.16
N LEU A 139 6.43 9.40 -17.64
CA LEU A 139 6.17 8.83 -16.32
C LEU A 139 6.52 7.33 -16.30
N GLY A 140 7.22 6.91 -15.25
CA GLY A 140 7.57 5.51 -15.04
C GLY A 140 6.55 4.79 -14.16
N ALA A 141 6.65 3.45 -14.13
CA ALA A 141 6.03 2.65 -13.09
C ALA A 141 6.74 2.90 -11.76
N ARG A 142 5.99 3.07 -10.67
CA ARG A 142 6.60 3.20 -9.34
C ARG A 142 7.26 1.87 -8.97
N LYS A 143 8.58 1.78 -9.17
CA LYS A 143 9.37 0.67 -8.66
C LYS A 143 9.32 0.76 -7.14
N MET A 144 8.69 -0.21 -6.47
CA MET A 144 8.90 -0.40 -5.05
C MET A 144 10.39 -0.74 -4.86
N MET A 145 11.22 0.28 -4.60
CA MET A 145 12.64 0.10 -4.35
C MET A 145 12.88 0.24 -2.85
N GLY A 146 13.34 -0.87 -2.27
CA GLY A 146 13.73 -0.92 -0.87
C GLY A 146 14.14 -2.30 -0.37
N MET A 147 14.72 -3.18 -1.21
CA MET A 147 15.61 -4.26 -0.74
C MET A 147 16.67 -4.52 -1.82
N SER A 148 17.95 -4.52 -1.44
CA SER A 148 19.04 -5.06 -2.27
C SER A 148 18.78 -6.55 -2.54
N ARG A 149 19.27 -7.11 -3.66
CA ARG A 149 19.26 -8.58 -3.86
C ARG A 149 19.91 -9.32 -2.69
N ALA A 150 20.99 -8.76 -2.15
CA ALA A 150 21.65 -9.31 -0.97
C ALA A 150 20.77 -9.24 0.29
N ASP A 151 19.97 -8.19 0.44
CA ASP A 151 19.02 -8.07 1.55
C ASP A 151 17.82 -8.99 1.33
N GLN A 152 17.37 -9.19 0.09
CA GLN A 152 16.33 -10.14 -0.27
C GLN A 152 16.76 -11.57 0.00
N GLU A 153 17.99 -11.93 -0.33
CA GLU A 153 18.55 -13.26 -0.06
C GLU A 153 18.74 -13.47 1.44
N ARG A 154 19.28 -12.48 2.18
CA ARG A 154 19.40 -12.54 3.64
C ARG A 154 18.05 -12.62 4.34
N LEU A 155 17.06 -11.86 3.88
CA LEU A 155 15.72 -11.90 4.45
C LEU A 155 15.00 -13.20 4.06
N GLN A 156 15.19 -13.73 2.86
CA GLN A 156 14.67 -15.04 2.47
C GLN A 156 15.30 -16.17 3.28
N GLU A 157 16.60 -16.09 3.54
CA GLU A 157 17.34 -17.09 4.32
C GLU A 157 17.01 -16.99 5.81
N GLN A 158 16.83 -15.78 6.34
CA GLN A 158 16.29 -15.55 7.68
C GLN A 158 14.83 -16.00 7.79
N MET A 159 13.99 -15.72 6.80
CA MET A 159 12.59 -16.17 6.75
C MET A 159 12.51 -17.69 6.64
N LYS A 160 13.38 -18.33 5.87
CA LYS A 160 13.46 -19.79 5.75
C LYS A 160 13.92 -20.43 7.07
N LYS A 161 14.97 -19.92 7.70
CA LYS A 161 15.40 -20.36 9.04
C LYS A 161 14.37 -20.07 10.12
N LEU A 162 13.65 -18.96 10.02
CA LEU A 162 12.56 -18.62 10.93
C LEU A 162 11.37 -19.56 10.70
N GLN A 163 11.04 -19.91 9.46
CA GLN A 163 9.97 -20.84 9.10
C GLN A 163 10.29 -22.29 9.47
N GLU A 164 11.57 -22.69 9.36
CA GLU A 164 12.09 -23.97 9.85
C GLU A 164 12.12 -24.04 11.39
N ARG A 165 12.36 -22.91 12.09
CA ARG A 165 12.27 -22.82 13.57
C ARG A 165 10.85 -22.60 14.09
N LEU A 166 9.96 -22.03 13.29
CA LEU A 166 8.56 -21.80 13.59
C LEU A 166 7.66 -22.96 13.14
N GLY A 167 8.23 -24.08 12.66
CA GLY A 167 7.49 -25.30 12.31
C GLY A 167 6.52 -25.77 13.39
N ASP A 168 6.79 -25.45 14.66
CA ASP A 168 5.93 -25.73 15.82
C ASP A 168 5.47 -24.50 16.62
N LEU A 169 5.70 -23.26 16.14
CA LEU A 169 5.19 -22.06 16.80
C LEU A 169 3.95 -21.51 16.08
N ARG A 170 2.78 -21.90 16.58
CA ARG A 170 1.53 -21.14 16.41
C ARG A 170 1.70 -19.77 17.09
N VAL A 171 2.17 -18.78 16.33
CA VAL A 171 2.08 -17.38 16.76
C VAL A 171 0.64 -16.93 16.51
N GLN A 172 -0.15 -16.84 17.59
CA GLN A 172 -1.36 -16.03 17.62
C GLN A 172 -0.92 -14.58 17.40
N ILE A 173 -1.20 -14.02 16.22
CA ILE A 173 -1.02 -12.60 15.97
C ILE A 173 -2.15 -11.89 16.73
N PRO A 174 -1.88 -11.02 17.72
CA PRO A 174 -2.92 -10.29 18.44
C PRO A 174 -3.68 -9.35 17.50
N ASP A 175 -4.97 -9.13 17.81
CA ASP A 175 -5.94 -8.31 17.08
C ASP A 175 -5.34 -7.09 16.36
N VAL A 176 -5.23 -7.21 15.04
CA VAL A 176 -4.99 -6.07 14.16
C VAL A 176 -6.35 -5.68 13.58
N PRO A 177 -6.83 -4.43 13.76
CA PRO A 177 -8.13 -4.01 13.22
C PRO A 177 -8.17 -4.23 11.71
N GLN A 178 -9.18 -4.98 11.26
CA GLN A 178 -9.37 -5.45 9.88
C GLN A 178 -9.55 -4.29 8.89
N VAL A 179 -8.47 -3.67 8.40
CA VAL A 179 -8.55 -2.67 7.33
C VAL A 179 -8.30 -3.34 5.97
N PHE A 180 -9.42 -3.69 5.32
CA PHE A 180 -9.60 -3.83 3.86
C PHE A 180 -8.51 -4.56 3.07
N THR A 181 -8.45 -5.90 3.19
CA THR A 181 -7.83 -6.76 2.17
C THR A 181 -8.85 -7.12 1.08
N ALA A 182 -9.04 -6.26 0.08
CA ALA A 182 -9.57 -6.70 -1.22
C ALA A 182 -8.47 -7.48 -1.94
N ILE A 183 -8.29 -8.75 -1.56
CA ILE A 183 -7.36 -9.63 -2.25
C ILE A 183 -8.04 -10.09 -3.52
N ARG A 184 -7.47 -9.72 -4.67
CA ARG A 184 -7.80 -10.39 -5.94
C ARG A 184 -7.52 -11.87 -5.72
N SER A 185 -8.55 -12.70 -5.62
CA SER A 185 -8.41 -14.15 -5.72
C SER A 185 -8.04 -14.45 -7.17
N GLY A 186 -6.78 -14.27 -7.52
CA GLY A 186 -6.29 -14.27 -8.91
C GLY A 186 -6.54 -15.56 -9.68
N GLY A 187 -6.97 -16.64 -9.01
CA GLY A 187 -7.41 -17.88 -9.66
C GLY A 187 -8.89 -17.90 -10.08
N LEU A 188 -9.75 -17.09 -9.46
CA LEU A 188 -11.20 -17.14 -9.69
C LEU A 188 -11.71 -15.97 -10.55
N GLY A 189 -11.07 -14.80 -10.46
CA GLY A 189 -11.46 -13.62 -11.24
C GLY A 189 -12.58 -12.79 -10.62
N ILE A 190 -12.62 -12.72 -9.29
CA ILE A 190 -13.58 -11.91 -8.53
C ILE A 190 -12.89 -10.84 -7.70
N GLU A 191 -13.63 -9.76 -7.44
CA GLU A 191 -13.36 -8.82 -6.36
C GLU A 191 -14.36 -9.09 -5.25
N ALA A 192 -13.84 -9.40 -4.06
CA ALA A 192 -14.64 -9.86 -2.95
C ALA A 192 -14.30 -9.09 -1.67
N GLU A 193 -15.28 -8.94 -0.79
CA GLU A 193 -15.19 -8.22 0.48
C GLU A 193 -15.75 -9.07 1.61
N SER A 194 -15.13 -9.02 2.80
CA SER A 194 -15.69 -9.65 3.99
C SER A 194 -17.02 -8.98 4.35
N LEU A 195 -18.00 -9.78 4.77
CA LEU A 195 -19.24 -9.23 5.31
C LEU A 195 -19.02 -8.73 6.75
N ASN A 196 -19.54 -7.55 7.06
CA ASN A 196 -19.79 -7.15 8.45
C ASN A 196 -21.17 -7.68 8.90
N ASP A 197 -21.46 -7.61 10.20
CA ASP A 197 -22.71 -8.14 10.78
C ASP A 197 -23.98 -7.59 10.11
N GLN A 198 -23.99 -6.29 9.78
CA GLN A 198 -25.14 -5.64 9.16
C GLN A 198 -25.38 -6.14 7.74
N LEU A 199 -24.32 -6.31 6.94
CA LEU A 199 -24.41 -6.84 5.60
C LEU A 199 -24.76 -8.33 5.62
N ALA A 200 -24.18 -9.11 6.54
CA ALA A 200 -24.51 -10.52 6.71
C ALA A 200 -26.01 -10.72 6.96
N GLN A 201 -26.60 -9.92 7.86
CA GLN A 201 -28.04 -9.91 8.10
C GLN A 201 -28.85 -9.54 6.84
N TYR A 202 -28.42 -8.52 6.10
CA TYR A 202 -29.10 -8.09 4.87
C TYR A 202 -29.18 -9.21 3.83
N PHE A 203 -28.06 -9.92 3.63
CA PHE A 203 -27.94 -11.05 2.70
C PHE A 203 -28.48 -12.37 3.27
N GLY A 204 -28.91 -12.40 4.53
CA GLY A 204 -29.48 -13.59 5.17
C GLY A 204 -28.47 -14.69 5.47
N VAL A 205 -27.22 -14.31 5.71
CA VAL A 205 -26.12 -15.22 6.05
C VAL A 205 -25.57 -14.91 7.44
N LYS A 206 -24.89 -15.89 8.05
CA LYS A 206 -24.15 -15.66 9.31
C LYS A 206 -22.77 -15.08 9.06
N GLU A 207 -22.10 -15.60 8.06
CA GLU A 207 -20.72 -15.28 7.67
C GLU A 207 -20.55 -15.59 6.19
N GLY A 208 -19.56 -14.98 5.54
CA GLY A 208 -19.33 -15.16 4.11
C GLY A 208 -18.57 -14.00 3.47
N VAL A 209 -18.25 -14.18 2.19
CA VAL A 209 -17.53 -13.19 1.40
C VAL A 209 -18.42 -12.69 0.26
N LEU A 210 -18.72 -11.39 0.26
CA LEU A 210 -19.53 -10.74 -0.77
C LEU A 210 -18.73 -10.54 -2.05
N VAL A 211 -19.27 -11.03 -3.17
CA VAL A 211 -18.76 -10.75 -4.51
C VAL A 211 -19.23 -9.36 -4.93
N ARG A 212 -18.30 -8.41 -4.97
CA ARG A 212 -18.57 -7.04 -5.46
C ARG A 212 -18.62 -6.98 -6.97
N ARG A 213 -17.72 -7.72 -7.62
CA ARG A 213 -17.56 -7.71 -9.06
C ARG A 213 -16.98 -9.03 -9.55
N VAL A 214 -17.47 -9.45 -10.71
CA VAL A 214 -16.94 -10.57 -11.48
C VAL A 214 -16.24 -10.01 -12.71
N LEU A 215 -15.01 -10.43 -12.96
CA LEU A 215 -14.22 -9.98 -14.09
C LEU A 215 -14.57 -10.77 -15.36
N LYS A 216 -14.54 -10.11 -16.51
CA LYS A 216 -14.81 -10.74 -17.81
C LYS A 216 -13.77 -11.80 -18.18
N ASP A 217 -14.20 -12.81 -18.92
CA ASP A 217 -13.39 -13.91 -19.43
C ASP A 217 -12.70 -14.75 -18.34
N THR A 218 -13.26 -14.75 -17.13
CA THR A 218 -12.69 -15.46 -15.97
C THR A 218 -13.47 -16.74 -15.60
N PRO A 219 -12.87 -17.67 -14.83
CA PRO A 219 -13.56 -18.83 -14.31
C PRO A 219 -14.85 -18.50 -13.56
N ALA A 220 -14.87 -17.42 -12.78
CA ALA A 220 -16.06 -16.96 -12.07
C ALA A 220 -17.20 -16.57 -13.00
N GLU A 221 -16.90 -15.81 -14.06
CA GLU A 221 -17.93 -15.40 -15.03
C GLU A 221 -18.48 -16.62 -15.78
N LYS A 222 -17.58 -17.50 -16.25
CA LYS A 222 -17.96 -18.74 -16.95
C LYS A 222 -18.81 -19.66 -16.07
N ALA A 223 -18.56 -19.66 -14.76
CA ALA A 223 -19.34 -20.41 -13.78
C ALA A 223 -20.69 -19.75 -13.43
N GLY A 224 -20.94 -18.51 -13.88
CA GLY A 224 -22.20 -17.80 -13.61
C GLY A 224 -22.28 -17.14 -12.24
N LEU A 225 -21.13 -16.88 -11.60
CA LEU A 225 -21.08 -15.98 -10.44
C LEU A 225 -21.51 -14.57 -10.86
N LYS A 226 -22.15 -13.85 -9.94
CA LYS A 226 -22.65 -12.50 -10.15
C LYS A 226 -22.24 -11.59 -9.00
N ALA A 227 -22.19 -10.29 -9.27
CA ALA A 227 -22.11 -9.29 -8.21
C ALA A 227 -23.36 -9.41 -7.31
N GLY A 228 -23.15 -9.33 -6.00
CA GLY A 228 -24.20 -9.56 -5.01
C GLY A 228 -24.28 -11.01 -4.49
N ASP A 229 -23.55 -11.95 -5.09
CA ASP A 229 -23.41 -13.30 -4.52
C ASP A 229 -22.59 -13.23 -3.23
N VAL A 230 -23.00 -14.00 -2.21
CA VAL A 230 -22.18 -14.21 -1.02
C VAL A 230 -21.63 -15.63 -1.04
N ILE A 231 -20.32 -15.78 -1.15
CA ILE A 231 -19.66 -17.08 -1.07
C ILE A 231 -19.57 -17.48 0.40
N VAL A 232 -20.14 -18.63 0.75
CA VAL A 232 -20.15 -19.15 2.13
C VAL A 232 -19.29 -20.40 2.28
N LYS A 233 -19.06 -21.17 1.19
CA LYS A 233 -18.14 -22.31 1.19
C LYS A 233 -17.42 -22.46 -0.15
N VAL A 234 -16.20 -22.99 -0.10
CA VAL A 234 -15.41 -23.42 -1.26
C VAL A 234 -15.06 -24.90 -1.05
N ASP A 235 -15.45 -25.77 -1.99
CA ASP A 235 -15.29 -27.24 -1.88
C ASP A 235 -15.77 -27.82 -0.53
N GLY A 236 -16.93 -27.32 -0.04
CA GLY A 236 -17.53 -27.72 1.24
C GLY A 236 -16.87 -27.11 2.49
N THR A 237 -15.76 -26.40 2.34
CA THR A 237 -15.07 -25.73 3.46
C THR A 237 -15.60 -24.30 3.62
N PRO A 238 -16.04 -23.89 4.82
CA PRO A 238 -16.51 -22.54 5.07
C PRO A 238 -15.49 -21.46 4.72
N VAL A 239 -15.98 -20.28 4.31
CA VAL A 239 -15.16 -19.10 4.05
C VAL A 239 -15.81 -17.87 4.67
N ASN A 240 -14.98 -17.07 5.35
CA ASN A 240 -15.42 -15.86 6.06
C ASN A 240 -14.70 -14.62 5.54
N GLU A 241 -13.48 -14.79 5.06
CA GLU A 241 -12.65 -13.71 4.52
C GLU A 241 -12.19 -14.00 3.08
N PRO A 242 -11.91 -12.96 2.26
CA PRO A 242 -11.32 -13.11 0.93
C PRO A 242 -10.01 -13.92 0.92
N GLN A 243 -9.27 -13.90 2.03
CA GLN A 243 -8.07 -14.70 2.23
C GLN A 243 -8.35 -16.20 2.21
N ASP A 244 -9.46 -16.64 2.81
CA ASP A 244 -9.84 -18.05 2.90
C ASP A 244 -10.05 -18.63 1.51
N ILE A 245 -10.78 -17.91 0.66
CA ILE A 245 -10.99 -18.26 -0.74
C ILE A 245 -9.63 -18.44 -1.42
N THR A 246 -8.73 -17.47 -1.28
CA THR A 246 -7.41 -17.51 -1.93
C THR A 246 -6.55 -18.68 -1.45
N ARG A 247 -6.58 -19.01 -0.14
CA ARG A 247 -5.86 -20.16 0.41
C ARG A 247 -6.45 -21.48 -0.08
N GLN A 248 -7.77 -21.62 -0.05
CA GLN A 248 -8.44 -22.85 -0.47
C GLN A 248 -8.26 -23.09 -1.97
N LEU A 249 -8.37 -22.06 -2.80
CA LEU A 249 -8.09 -22.14 -4.23
C LEU A 249 -6.65 -22.60 -4.54
N ARG A 250 -5.67 -22.24 -3.71
CA ARG A 250 -4.28 -22.69 -3.88
C ARG A 250 -4.16 -24.20 -3.69
N ASN A 251 -4.86 -24.74 -2.71
CA ASN A 251 -4.89 -26.19 -2.42
C ASN A 251 -5.72 -26.95 -3.47
N LEU A 252 -6.73 -26.30 -4.04
CA LEU A 252 -7.58 -26.86 -5.08
C LEU A 252 -7.00 -26.76 -6.49
N ARG A 253 -5.78 -26.23 -6.68
CA ARG A 253 -5.15 -26.14 -8.02
C ARG A 253 -5.00 -27.49 -8.72
N GLU A 254 -4.92 -28.58 -7.97
CA GLU A 254 -4.89 -29.94 -8.50
C GLU A 254 -6.28 -30.43 -8.93
N LYS A 255 -7.35 -29.92 -8.28
CA LYS A 255 -8.74 -30.17 -8.62
C LYS A 255 -9.22 -29.17 -9.67
N ARG A 256 -9.40 -29.62 -10.90
CA ARG A 256 -9.83 -28.75 -12.02
C ARG A 256 -11.20 -28.12 -11.81
N THR A 257 -12.12 -28.83 -11.16
CA THR A 257 -13.48 -28.37 -10.90
C THR A 257 -13.84 -28.62 -9.45
N PHE A 258 -14.47 -27.64 -8.81
CA PHE A 258 -14.93 -27.73 -7.43
C PHE A 258 -16.20 -26.89 -7.22
N PRO A 259 -17.06 -27.27 -6.26
CA PRO A 259 -18.28 -26.54 -5.96
C PRO A 259 -17.99 -25.30 -5.10
N LEU A 260 -18.65 -24.20 -5.42
CA LEU A 260 -18.80 -23.03 -4.55
C LEU A 260 -20.22 -22.99 -4.02
N THR A 261 -20.38 -22.87 -2.72
CA THR A 261 -21.69 -22.59 -2.12
C THR A 261 -21.82 -21.08 -2.01
N VAL A 262 -22.83 -20.53 -2.68
CA VAL A 262 -23.14 -19.11 -2.67
C VAL A 262 -24.57 -18.85 -2.23
N VAL A 263 -24.80 -17.69 -1.65
CA VAL A 263 -26.14 -17.19 -1.33
C VAL A 263 -26.46 -16.04 -2.26
N ARG A 264 -27.55 -16.18 -3.01
CA ARG A 264 -28.09 -15.17 -3.93
C ARG A 264 -29.58 -15.05 -3.66
N ASP A 265 -30.07 -13.81 -3.50
CA ASP A 265 -31.46 -13.54 -3.12
C ASP A 265 -31.89 -14.30 -1.84
N ARG A 266 -30.96 -14.39 -0.86
CA ARG A 266 -31.11 -15.14 0.40
C ARG A 266 -31.36 -16.65 0.25
N LYS A 267 -31.07 -17.22 -0.91
CA LYS A 267 -31.14 -18.67 -1.16
C LYS A 267 -29.74 -19.23 -1.38
N GLU A 268 -29.43 -20.29 -0.65
CA GLU A 268 -28.19 -21.05 -0.83
C GLU A 268 -28.26 -21.85 -2.14
N MET A 269 -27.21 -21.78 -2.94
CA MET A 269 -27.07 -22.51 -4.20
C MET A 269 -25.61 -22.89 -4.44
N THR A 270 -25.41 -23.96 -5.21
CA THR A 270 -24.08 -24.46 -5.55
C THR A 270 -23.73 -24.08 -6.98
N VAL A 271 -22.59 -23.41 -7.15
CA VAL A 271 -22.02 -23.01 -8.43
C VAL A 271 -20.77 -23.84 -8.69
N GLN A 272 -20.74 -24.60 -9.78
CA GLN A 272 -19.56 -25.38 -10.15
C GLN A 272 -18.55 -24.49 -10.86
N VAL A 273 -17.35 -24.40 -10.32
CA VAL A 273 -16.27 -23.59 -10.89
C VAL A 273 -15.17 -24.49 -11.42
N THR A 274 -14.75 -24.22 -12.66
CA THR A 274 -13.59 -24.86 -13.27
C THR A 274 -12.45 -23.86 -13.44
N ILE A 275 -11.32 -24.09 -12.78
CA ILE A 275 -10.12 -23.28 -12.93
C ILE A 275 -9.19 -23.95 -13.94
N GLU A 276 -8.88 -23.24 -15.02
CA GLU A 276 -7.83 -23.68 -15.94
C GLU A 276 -6.46 -23.51 -15.25
N PRO A 277 -5.59 -24.55 -15.25
CA PRO A 277 -4.24 -24.38 -14.74
C PRO A 277 -3.57 -23.29 -15.57
N ALA A 278 -3.05 -22.26 -14.88
CA ALA A 278 -2.33 -21.18 -15.53
C ALA A 278 -1.31 -21.78 -16.50
N ARG A 279 -1.52 -21.58 -17.82
CA ARG A 279 -0.50 -21.88 -18.82
C ARG A 279 0.73 -21.13 -18.35
N ARG A 280 1.77 -21.87 -17.94
CA ARG A 280 3.11 -21.29 -17.88
C ARG A 280 3.32 -20.69 -19.27
N PRO A 281 3.67 -19.39 -19.41
CA PRO A 281 4.12 -18.91 -20.70
C PRO A 281 5.25 -19.85 -21.10
N SER A 282 5.04 -20.61 -22.17
CA SER A 282 6.05 -21.48 -22.73
C SER A 282 7.25 -20.59 -22.98
N ALA A 283 8.38 -20.89 -22.33
CA ALA A 283 9.65 -20.35 -22.73
C ALA A 283 9.72 -20.52 -24.25
N GLY A 284 9.69 -19.39 -24.97
CA GLY A 284 9.78 -19.41 -26.42
C GLY A 284 11.10 -20.06 -26.76
N ARG A 285 11.07 -21.34 -27.14
CA ARG A 285 12.08 -21.89 -28.01
C ARG A 285 11.96 -21.07 -29.28
N SER A 286 12.88 -20.15 -29.45
CA SER A 286 13.28 -19.67 -30.77
C SER A 286 13.62 -20.92 -31.59
N ALA A 287 12.67 -21.33 -32.43
CA ALA A 287 12.98 -22.20 -33.55
C ALA A 287 13.94 -21.40 -34.44
N GLY A 288 15.23 -21.64 -34.28
CA GLY A 288 16.23 -21.20 -35.24
C GLY A 288 15.91 -21.79 -36.61
N PRO A 289 16.18 -21.07 -37.70
CA PRO A 289 15.88 -21.55 -39.04
C PRO A 289 16.63 -22.85 -39.31
N ARG A 290 15.90 -23.88 -39.77
CA ARG A 290 16.49 -25.08 -40.37
C ARG A 290 17.33 -24.64 -41.58
N LEU A 291 18.65 -24.80 -41.48
CA LEU A 291 19.52 -24.83 -42.65
C LEU A 291 19.15 -26.07 -43.45
N VAL A 292 18.51 -25.85 -44.59
CA VAL A 292 18.43 -26.84 -45.67
C VAL A 292 19.69 -26.61 -46.51
N ALA A 293 20.72 -27.41 -46.29
CA ALA A 293 21.85 -27.49 -47.20
C ALA A 293 21.70 -28.80 -47.97
N GLY A 294 21.38 -28.65 -49.25
CA GLY A 294 21.16 -29.71 -50.20
C GLY A 294 22.44 -30.49 -50.53
N GLU A 295 22.17 -31.72 -50.92
CA GLU A 295 23.06 -32.73 -51.42
C GLU A 295 23.18 -32.57 -52.95
N GLU A 296 24.36 -32.22 -53.46
CA GLU A 296 24.83 -32.46 -54.84
C GLU A 296 26.36 -32.64 -54.72
N ARG A 297 26.98 -33.83 -54.90
CA ARG A 297 27.11 -34.67 -56.10
C ARG A 297 27.48 -33.90 -57.37
N LEU A 298 28.78 -33.60 -57.54
CA LEU A 298 29.72 -34.21 -58.50
C LEU A 298 31.02 -33.39 -58.56
#